data_AF-A0A2S8VYW4-F1
#
_entry.id   AF-A0A2S8VYW4-F1
#
_cell.length_a   1.000
_cell.length_b   1.000
_cell.length_c   1.000
_cell.angle_alpha   90.00
_cell.angle_beta   90.00
_cell.angle_gamma   90.00
#
_symmetry.space_group_name_H-M   'P 1'
#
loop_
_entity.id
_entity.type
_entity.pdbx_description
1 polymer ?
#
loop_
_entity_poly.entity_id
_entity_poly.type
_entity_poly.pdbx_seq_one_letter_code
_entity_poly.pdbx_strand_id
1 'polypeptide(L)'
;MMNQTVSGDTQQVGENTQQANQVYSAVYYQGEDVENALLNATETDFQIFKGLKEFTPKGMVYTVKERYTQKKPKHGEIWTVDLGVNVGSEMNKIRPCVIVSPDSYNESQKLVVVVPITHADKSLDCHMKINSELLTDRDCSINGIIKTEQIRTVSHGRLHKYKGTLSKPGLGELQLKMKNFYC
;
A
#
# COMPACT_ATOMS: atom_id res chain seq x y z
N MET A 1 58.16 -50.19 44.14
CA MET A 1 58.78 -49.21 45.07
C MET A 1 58.73 -47.85 44.40
N MET A 2 58.35 -46.83 45.16
CA MET A 2 58.31 -45.43 44.75
C MET A 2 59.71 -44.91 44.38
N ASN A 3 59.78 -44.05 43.36
CA ASN A 3 60.40 -42.71 43.39
C ASN A 3 60.14 -42.05 42.02
N GLN A 4 59.31 -41.02 41.96
CA GLN A 4 59.63 -39.59 42.17
C GLN A 4 60.48 -38.95 41.05
N THR A 5 59.76 -38.09 40.32
CA THR A 5 60.13 -36.76 39.84
C THR A 5 61.11 -36.63 38.67
N VAL A 6 60.56 -36.33 37.49
CA VAL A 6 61.19 -35.42 36.53
C VAL A 6 60.12 -34.45 36.02
N SER A 7 60.38 -33.17 36.24
CA SER A 7 59.65 -31.99 35.81
C SER A 7 59.88 -31.71 34.32
N GLY A 8 58.83 -31.28 33.60
CA GLY A 8 58.96 -30.63 32.31
C GLY A 8 57.76 -30.83 31.39
N ASP A 9 57.00 -29.75 31.21
CA ASP A 9 56.05 -29.47 30.12
C ASP A 9 54.79 -30.33 29.98
N THR A 10 53.64 -29.72 30.31
CA THR A 10 52.43 -29.91 29.49
C THR A 10 51.50 -28.69 29.55
N GLN A 11 51.33 -28.08 28.37
CA GLN A 11 50.11 -27.55 27.75
C GLN A 11 48.95 -27.09 28.66
N GLN A 12 48.30 -25.96 28.34
CA GLN A 12 47.21 -25.93 27.36
C GLN A 12 46.65 -24.52 27.19
N VAL A 13 46.49 -24.14 25.93
CA VAL A 13 45.73 -22.98 25.45
C VAL A 13 44.27 -23.19 25.83
N GLY A 14 43.74 -22.36 26.71
CA GLY A 14 42.35 -22.47 27.13
C GLY A 14 41.90 -21.26 27.93
N GLU A 15 41.58 -20.17 27.25
CA GLU A 15 40.67 -19.12 27.74
C GLU A 15 40.43 -18.13 26.59
N ASN A 16 39.50 -18.46 25.69
CA ASN A 16 38.89 -17.47 24.79
C ASN A 16 37.57 -18.02 24.23
N THR A 17 36.60 -18.29 25.13
CA THR A 17 35.25 -18.67 24.71
C THR A 17 34.19 -18.16 25.68
N GLN A 18 34.27 -16.90 26.10
CA GLN A 18 33.14 -16.21 26.72
C GLN A 18 33.09 -14.76 26.23
N GLN A 19 32.52 -14.57 25.05
CA GLN A 19 31.48 -13.56 24.75
C GLN A 19 31.10 -13.70 23.27
N ALA A 20 30.54 -14.87 22.95
CA ALA A 20 29.87 -15.09 21.68
C ALA A 20 28.56 -14.30 21.69
N ASN A 21 28.54 -13.20 20.95
CA ASN A 21 27.40 -12.50 20.36
C ASN A 21 26.02 -13.05 20.74
N GLN A 22 25.40 -12.42 21.74
CA GLN A 22 23.95 -12.47 21.91
C GLN A 22 23.33 -11.57 20.82
N VAL A 23 23.21 -12.11 19.61
CA VAL A 23 22.44 -11.46 18.53
C VAL A 23 20.98 -11.57 18.93
N TYR A 24 20.44 -10.51 19.53
CA TYR A 24 19.01 -10.33 19.65
C TYR A 24 18.44 -10.23 18.24
N SER A 25 17.84 -11.31 17.72
CA SER A 25 17.03 -11.22 16.52
C SER A 25 15.74 -10.47 16.88
N ALA A 26 15.72 -9.17 16.66
CA ALA A 26 14.51 -8.37 16.82
C ALA A 26 13.53 -8.75 15.70
N VAL A 27 12.69 -9.75 15.96
CA VAL A 27 11.56 -10.09 15.09
C VAL A 27 10.48 -9.03 15.34
N TYR A 28 10.44 -7.99 14.51
CA TYR A 28 9.52 -6.86 14.67
C TYR A 28 8.06 -7.19 14.30
N TYR A 29 7.86 -8.16 13.40
CA TYR A 29 6.54 -8.63 12.98
C TYR A 29 6.53 -10.15 13.08
N GLN A 30 5.66 -10.67 13.96
CA GLN A 30 5.45 -12.12 14.07
C GLN A 30 4.54 -12.57 12.92
N GLY A 31 4.92 -13.64 12.23
CA GLY A 31 4.03 -14.30 11.29
C GLY A 31 2.87 -14.92 12.06
N GLU A 32 1.65 -14.77 11.56
CA GLU A 32 0.48 -15.37 12.21
C GLU A 32 0.31 -16.83 11.78
N ASP A 33 -0.14 -17.64 12.73
CA ASP A 33 -0.68 -18.96 12.46
C ASP A 33 -2.10 -18.80 11.91
N VAL A 34 -2.26 -19.09 10.62
CA VAL A 34 -3.54 -18.99 9.89
C VAL A 34 -4.62 -19.83 10.55
N GLU A 35 -4.28 -20.99 11.11
CA GLU A 35 -5.26 -21.86 11.77
C GLU A 35 -5.80 -21.20 13.03
N ASN A 36 -4.92 -20.66 13.88
CA ASN A 36 -5.32 -19.90 15.06
C ASN A 36 -6.09 -18.61 14.68
N ALA A 37 -5.72 -17.92 13.62
CA ALA A 37 -6.47 -16.75 13.14
C ALA A 37 -7.89 -17.12 12.69
N LEU A 38 -8.05 -18.25 11.99
CA LEU A 38 -9.35 -18.78 11.58
C LEU A 38 -10.21 -19.20 12.79
N LEU A 39 -9.61 -19.85 13.78
CA LEU A 39 -10.31 -20.28 14.99
C LEU A 39 -10.84 -19.11 15.83
N ASN A 40 -10.16 -17.96 15.78
CA ASN A 40 -10.53 -16.76 16.53
C ASN A 40 -11.25 -15.70 15.66
N ALA A 41 -11.59 -16.03 14.42
CA ALA A 41 -12.24 -15.11 13.50
C ALA A 41 -13.65 -14.72 13.97
N THR A 42 -13.98 -13.43 13.85
CA THR A 42 -15.30 -12.87 14.15
C THR A 42 -16.18 -12.80 12.89
N GLU A 43 -17.47 -12.51 13.06
CA GLU A 43 -18.39 -12.27 11.94
C GLU A 43 -17.91 -11.15 10.99
N THR A 44 -17.17 -10.17 11.53
CA THR A 44 -16.59 -9.09 10.73
C THR A 44 -15.46 -9.62 9.83
N ASP A 45 -14.68 -10.58 10.32
CA ASP A 45 -13.59 -11.21 9.57
C ASP A 45 -14.14 -12.10 8.44
N PHE A 46 -15.31 -12.71 8.62
CA PHE A 46 -16.01 -13.41 7.53
C PHE A 46 -16.43 -12.50 6.37
N GLN A 47 -16.60 -11.19 6.61
CA GLN A 47 -16.83 -10.25 5.51
C GLN A 47 -15.60 -10.09 4.60
N ILE A 48 -14.39 -10.30 5.13
CA ILE A 48 -13.15 -10.33 4.32
C ILE A 48 -13.21 -11.51 3.36
N PHE A 49 -13.59 -12.70 3.84
CA PHE A 49 -13.77 -13.88 2.99
C PHE A 49 -14.79 -13.65 1.88
N LYS A 50 -15.93 -13.03 2.19
CA LYS A 50 -16.92 -12.64 1.19
C LYS A 50 -16.34 -11.68 0.15
N GLY A 51 -15.63 -10.64 0.60
CA GLY A 51 -14.98 -9.68 -0.27
C GLY A 51 -13.95 -10.34 -1.20
N LEU A 52 -13.14 -11.27 -0.67
CA LEU A 52 -12.16 -12.03 -1.44
C LEU A 52 -12.85 -12.88 -2.51
N LYS A 53 -13.92 -13.60 -2.14
CA LYS A 53 -14.72 -14.41 -3.09
C LYS A 53 -15.25 -13.57 -4.24
N GLU A 54 -15.72 -12.35 -3.97
CA GLU A 54 -16.19 -11.42 -5.00
C GLU A 54 -15.06 -10.80 -5.84
N PHE A 55 -13.89 -10.58 -5.23
CA PHE A 55 -12.75 -9.93 -5.89
C PHE A 55 -11.97 -10.88 -6.79
N THR A 56 -11.82 -12.15 -6.42
CA THR A 56 -11.06 -13.16 -7.18
C THR A 56 -11.40 -13.19 -8.67
N PRO A 57 -12.67 -13.33 -9.10
CA PRO A 57 -13.00 -13.32 -10.54
C PRO A 57 -12.70 -11.97 -11.20
N LYS A 58 -12.86 -10.85 -10.48
CA LYS A 58 -12.52 -9.51 -11.00
C LYS A 58 -11.02 -9.37 -11.25
N GLY A 59 -10.18 -9.90 -10.35
CA GLY A 59 -8.73 -9.93 -10.50
C GLY A 59 -8.30 -10.55 -11.82
N MET A 60 -8.86 -11.72 -12.16
CA MET A 60 -8.65 -12.37 -13.46
C MET A 60 -9.06 -11.48 -14.64
N VAL A 61 -10.25 -10.87 -14.57
CA VAL A 61 -10.75 -9.95 -15.60
C VAL A 61 -9.80 -8.75 -15.76
N TYR A 62 -9.30 -8.18 -14.66
CA TYR A 62 -8.37 -7.05 -14.69
C TYR A 62 -7.03 -7.41 -15.33
N THR A 63 -6.48 -8.60 -15.06
CA THR A 63 -5.27 -9.09 -15.73
C THR A 63 -5.46 -9.23 -17.24
N VAL A 64 -6.62 -9.69 -17.69
CA VAL A 64 -6.92 -9.76 -19.14
C VAL A 64 -7.10 -8.36 -19.71
N LYS A 65 -7.88 -7.51 -19.05
CA LYS A 65 -8.16 -6.13 -19.47
C LYS A 65 -6.87 -5.30 -19.62
N GLU A 66 -5.94 -5.41 -18.68
CA GLU A 66 -4.66 -4.69 -18.72
C GLU A 66 -3.87 -4.94 -20.02
N ARG A 67 -3.98 -6.12 -20.62
CA ARG A 67 -3.30 -6.45 -21.89
C ARG A 67 -3.80 -5.64 -23.08
N TYR A 68 -5.04 -5.17 -23.02
CA TYR A 68 -5.71 -4.48 -24.11
C TYR A 68 -6.05 -3.02 -23.79
N THR A 69 -5.73 -2.54 -22.58
CA THR A 69 -5.93 -1.14 -22.21
C THR A 69 -5.03 -0.23 -23.05
N GLN A 70 -5.63 0.47 -24.01
CA GLN A 70 -4.92 1.42 -24.87
C GLN A 70 -4.83 2.83 -24.28
N LYS A 71 -5.87 3.26 -23.55
CA LYS A 71 -5.87 4.60 -22.95
C LYS A 71 -4.87 4.68 -21.80
N LYS A 72 -3.96 5.64 -21.90
CA LYS A 72 -2.95 5.92 -20.88
C LYS A 72 -3.46 7.03 -19.96
N PRO A 73 -3.65 6.75 -18.66
CA PRO A 73 -4.13 7.75 -17.71
C PRO A 73 -3.07 8.84 -17.52
N LYS A 74 -3.52 10.06 -17.30
CA LYS A 74 -2.67 11.24 -17.17
C LYS A 74 -2.63 11.75 -15.73
N HIS A 75 -1.52 12.37 -15.39
CA HIS A 75 -1.32 13.00 -14.09
C HIS A 75 -2.44 14.03 -13.83
N GLY A 76 -3.05 13.94 -12.65
CA GLY A 76 -4.17 14.79 -12.24
C GLY A 76 -5.53 14.37 -12.75
N GLU A 77 -5.62 13.38 -13.65
CA GLU A 77 -6.92 12.79 -14.00
C GLU A 77 -7.52 12.06 -12.80
N ILE A 78 -8.85 11.98 -12.78
CA ILE A 78 -9.63 11.26 -11.78
C ILE A 78 -10.33 10.10 -12.47
N TRP A 79 -10.09 8.92 -11.95
CA TRP A 79 -10.64 7.68 -12.47
C TRP A 79 -11.37 6.93 -11.37
N THR A 80 -12.40 6.18 -11.74
CA THR A 80 -12.97 5.17 -10.85
C THR A 80 -12.02 3.98 -10.81
N VAL A 81 -11.58 3.55 -9.64
CA VAL A 81 -10.57 2.51 -9.44
C VAL A 81 -11.08 1.47 -8.47
N ASP A 82 -10.89 0.18 -8.78
CA ASP A 82 -11.13 -0.90 -7.83
C ASP A 82 -9.90 -1.14 -6.94
N LEU A 83 -9.96 -0.63 -5.70
CA LEU A 83 -8.90 -0.80 -4.70
C LEU A 83 -8.90 -2.20 -4.08
N GLY A 84 -9.92 -3.01 -4.36
CA GLY A 84 -10.05 -4.40 -3.94
C GLY A 84 -10.51 -4.55 -2.49
N VAL A 85 -10.04 -5.62 -1.85
CA VAL A 85 -10.25 -5.94 -0.43
C VAL A 85 -9.05 -5.44 0.35
N ASN A 86 -9.28 -4.87 1.53
CA ASN A 86 -8.25 -4.33 2.43
C ASN A 86 -7.83 -5.34 3.50
N VAL A 87 -6.64 -5.11 4.03
CA VAL A 87 -6.27 -5.52 5.39
C VAL A 87 -6.36 -4.29 6.29
N GLY A 88 -7.01 -4.42 7.45
CA GLY A 88 -7.10 -3.34 8.44
C GLY A 88 -7.72 -2.04 7.89
N SER A 89 -7.03 -0.91 8.09
CA SER A 89 -7.55 0.43 7.73
C SER A 89 -7.22 0.89 6.31
N GLU A 90 -6.67 0.03 5.48
CA GLU A 90 -6.42 0.35 4.07
C GLU A 90 -7.72 0.69 3.33
N MET A 91 -7.64 1.66 2.42
CA MET A 91 -8.76 2.00 1.56
C MET A 91 -9.06 0.86 0.57
N ASN A 92 -10.34 0.49 0.48
CA ASN A 92 -10.85 -0.62 -0.33
C ASN A 92 -12.00 -0.17 -1.25
N LYS A 93 -12.60 -1.16 -1.95
CA LYS A 93 -13.77 -1.00 -2.82
C LYS A 93 -13.48 -0.16 -4.07
N ILE A 94 -14.52 0.05 -4.88
CA ILE A 94 -14.47 0.89 -6.06
C ILE A 94 -14.66 2.35 -5.63
N ARG A 95 -13.67 3.20 -5.92
CA ARG A 95 -13.68 4.62 -5.53
C ARG A 95 -13.12 5.50 -6.64
N PRO A 96 -13.54 6.77 -6.74
CA PRO A 96 -12.80 7.77 -7.49
C PRO A 96 -11.39 7.93 -6.87
N CYS A 97 -10.36 8.02 -7.70
CA CYS A 97 -9.00 8.28 -7.28
C CYS A 97 -8.32 9.24 -8.26
N VAL A 98 -7.49 10.13 -7.73
CA VAL A 98 -6.64 11.02 -8.52
C VAL A 98 -5.36 10.28 -8.90
N ILE A 99 -4.96 10.36 -10.17
CA ILE A 99 -3.67 9.87 -10.66
C ILE A 99 -2.58 10.86 -10.24
N VAL A 100 -1.58 10.40 -9.48
CA VAL A 100 -0.47 11.25 -9.00
C VAL A 100 0.89 10.87 -9.57
N SER A 101 1.00 9.71 -10.22
CA SER A 101 2.20 9.37 -11.00
C SER A 101 2.35 10.23 -12.25
N PRO A 102 3.59 10.52 -12.69
CA PRO A 102 3.84 11.35 -13.87
C PRO A 102 3.45 10.62 -15.16
N ASP A 103 3.12 11.40 -16.20
CA ASP A 103 2.69 10.86 -17.51
C ASP A 103 3.70 9.89 -18.12
N SER A 104 5.00 10.19 -18.02
CA SER A 104 6.06 9.32 -18.53
C SER A 104 6.05 7.93 -17.88
N TYR A 105 5.71 7.85 -16.59
CA TYR A 105 5.54 6.58 -15.88
C TYR A 105 4.26 5.87 -16.35
N ASN A 106 3.14 6.59 -16.41
CA ASN A 106 1.85 6.03 -16.81
C ASN A 106 1.84 5.51 -18.25
N GLU A 107 2.61 6.14 -19.15
CA GLU A 107 2.71 5.71 -20.55
C GLU A 107 3.57 4.47 -20.72
N SER A 108 4.75 4.47 -20.08
CA SER A 108 5.73 3.38 -20.20
C SER A 108 5.37 2.14 -19.41
N GLN A 109 4.62 2.29 -18.32
CA GLN A 109 4.22 1.20 -17.43
C GLN A 109 2.75 0.82 -17.62
N LYS A 110 2.37 -0.31 -17.03
CA LYS A 110 0.97 -0.74 -16.85
C LYS A 110 0.45 -0.45 -15.44
N LEU A 111 1.18 0.39 -14.71
CA LEU A 111 0.92 0.77 -13.33
C LEU A 111 0.70 2.28 -13.26
N VAL A 112 -0.10 2.70 -12.28
CA VAL A 112 -0.28 4.11 -11.92
C VAL A 112 -0.26 4.22 -10.40
N VAL A 113 0.17 5.38 -9.89
CA VAL A 113 0.02 5.73 -8.49
C VAL A 113 -1.22 6.59 -8.33
N VAL A 114 -2.11 6.19 -7.43
CA VAL A 114 -3.38 6.86 -7.16
C VAL A 114 -3.52 7.31 -5.72
N VAL A 115 -4.33 8.35 -5.51
CA VAL A 115 -4.80 8.79 -4.20
C VAL A 115 -6.33 8.74 -4.18
N PRO A 116 -6.95 8.02 -3.22
CA PRO A 116 -8.39 7.81 -3.22
C PRO A 116 -9.18 9.01 -2.68
N ILE A 117 -10.40 9.14 -3.18
CA ILE A 117 -11.40 10.11 -2.75
C ILE A 117 -12.46 9.37 -1.91
N THR A 118 -12.82 9.96 -0.77
CA THR A 118 -13.85 9.45 0.14
C THR A 118 -14.81 10.56 0.59
N HIS A 119 -15.95 10.19 1.14
CA HIS A 119 -16.87 11.13 1.81
C HIS A 119 -16.75 11.07 3.35
N ALA A 120 -15.74 10.35 3.87
CA ALA A 120 -15.56 10.18 5.30
C ALA A 120 -15.08 11.46 5.98
N ASP A 121 -15.74 11.85 7.08
CA ASP A 121 -15.70 13.20 7.64
C ASP A 121 -14.64 13.40 8.75
N LYS A 122 -13.44 12.86 8.55
CA LYS A 122 -12.30 13.12 9.45
C LYS A 122 -11.33 14.06 8.75
N SER A 123 -10.93 15.14 9.42
CA SER A 123 -9.96 16.11 8.89
C SER A 123 -8.57 15.81 9.44
N LEU A 124 -7.59 15.65 8.56
CA LEU A 124 -6.16 15.62 8.86
C LEU A 124 -5.47 16.65 7.96
N ASP A 125 -4.28 17.13 8.35
CA ASP A 125 -3.57 18.15 7.57
C ASP A 125 -3.19 17.67 6.17
N CYS A 126 -3.02 16.36 6.00
CA CYS A 126 -2.74 15.69 4.73
C CYS A 126 -4.00 15.45 3.88
N HIS A 127 -5.20 15.78 4.39
CA HIS A 127 -6.44 15.69 3.63
C HIS A 127 -6.69 16.95 2.80
N MET A 128 -7.22 16.75 1.60
CA MET A 128 -7.64 17.83 0.70
C MET A 128 -9.14 17.70 0.42
N LYS A 129 -9.90 18.77 0.58
CA LYS A 129 -11.31 18.80 0.15
C LYS A 129 -11.35 18.99 -1.37
N ILE A 130 -12.17 18.20 -2.04
CA ILE A 130 -12.41 18.32 -3.48
C ILE A 130 -13.87 18.69 -3.70
N ASN A 131 -14.09 19.60 -4.64
CA ASN A 131 -15.40 20.01 -5.11
C ASN A 131 -15.36 20.21 -6.63
N SER A 132 -16.52 20.52 -7.21
CA SER A 132 -16.64 20.74 -8.66
C SER A 132 -15.79 21.92 -9.20
N GLU A 133 -15.46 22.91 -8.38
CA GLU A 133 -14.68 24.09 -8.81
C GLU A 133 -13.20 23.78 -9.04
N LEU A 134 -12.70 22.75 -8.36
CA LEU A 134 -11.34 22.25 -8.52
C LEU A 134 -11.20 21.24 -9.68
N LEU A 135 -12.23 21.10 -10.53
CA LEU A 135 -12.26 20.13 -11.63
C LEU A 135 -12.39 20.80 -13.00
N THR A 136 -11.64 20.30 -13.97
CA THR A 136 -11.80 20.54 -15.41
C THR A 136 -12.22 19.25 -16.12
N ASP A 137 -12.72 19.38 -17.34
CA ASP A 137 -13.04 18.26 -18.25
C ASP A 137 -13.79 17.10 -17.57
N ARG A 138 -14.90 17.41 -16.88
CA ARG A 138 -15.58 16.47 -15.99
C ARG A 138 -16.81 15.82 -16.61
N ASP A 139 -16.95 14.51 -16.40
CA ASP A 139 -18.14 13.75 -16.79
C ASP A 139 -19.26 13.83 -15.73
N CYS A 140 -18.90 14.14 -14.48
CA CYS A 140 -19.84 14.30 -13.38
C CYS A 140 -19.29 15.23 -12.28
N SER A 141 -20.17 15.70 -11.40
CA SER A 141 -19.75 16.35 -10.15
C SER A 141 -19.07 15.33 -9.24
N ILE A 142 -17.90 15.69 -8.70
CA ILE A 142 -17.20 14.94 -7.66
C ILE A 142 -17.01 15.87 -6.48
N ASN A 143 -17.33 15.37 -5.29
CA ASN A 143 -17.01 16.03 -4.03
C ASN A 143 -16.45 15.01 -3.04
N GLY A 144 -15.84 15.50 -1.96
CA GLY A 144 -15.34 14.66 -0.87
C GLY A 144 -13.97 15.10 -0.39
N ILE A 145 -13.20 14.13 0.07
CA ILE A 145 -11.88 14.30 0.66
C ILE A 145 -10.91 13.35 -0.03
N ILE A 146 -9.83 13.91 -0.59
CA ILE A 146 -8.67 13.16 -1.05
C ILE A 146 -7.81 12.84 0.17
N LYS A 147 -7.52 11.56 0.39
CA LYS A 147 -6.72 11.04 1.52
C LYS A 147 -5.31 10.66 1.07
N THR A 148 -4.37 11.60 1.17
CA THR A 148 -3.00 11.42 0.64
C THR A 148 -2.23 10.31 1.35
N GLU A 149 -2.57 9.99 2.60
CA GLU A 149 -2.00 8.88 3.37
C GLU A 149 -2.45 7.49 2.87
N GLN A 150 -3.46 7.44 2.00
CA GLN A 150 -3.97 6.21 1.40
C GLN A 150 -3.48 6.02 -0.04
N ILE A 151 -2.30 6.55 -0.37
CA ILE A 151 -1.68 6.39 -1.69
C ILE A 151 -1.48 4.92 -2.04
N ARG A 152 -1.67 4.55 -3.30
CA ARG A 152 -1.47 3.16 -3.75
C ARG A 152 -1.06 3.09 -5.21
N THR A 153 -0.16 2.16 -5.53
CA THR A 153 0.12 1.77 -6.91
C THR A 153 -0.86 0.69 -7.37
N VAL A 154 -1.51 0.88 -8.51
CA VAL A 154 -2.50 -0.04 -9.08
C VAL A 154 -2.25 -0.32 -10.56
N SER A 155 -2.66 -1.50 -11.02
CA SER A 155 -2.67 -1.86 -12.44
C SER A 155 -3.68 -1.02 -13.23
N HIS A 156 -3.36 -0.69 -14.49
CA HIS A 156 -4.27 -0.09 -15.45
C HIS A 156 -5.57 -0.91 -15.61
N GLY A 157 -5.52 -2.24 -15.43
CA GLY A 157 -6.69 -3.10 -15.47
C GLY A 157 -7.77 -2.72 -14.44
N ARG A 158 -7.37 -2.13 -13.31
CA ARG A 158 -8.27 -1.70 -12.22
C ARG A 158 -8.94 -0.35 -12.48
N LEU A 159 -8.51 0.42 -13.49
CA LEU A 159 -9.11 1.70 -13.86
C LEU A 159 -10.39 1.47 -14.65
N HIS A 160 -11.47 2.14 -14.28
CA HIS A 160 -12.78 2.04 -14.91
C HIS A 160 -13.10 3.30 -15.71
N LYS A 161 -14.05 4.12 -15.23
CA LYS A 161 -14.50 5.32 -15.92
C LYS A 161 -13.64 6.51 -15.51
N TYR A 162 -13.23 7.30 -16.50
CA TYR A 162 -12.77 8.66 -16.28
C TYR A 162 -13.89 9.49 -15.62
N LYS A 163 -13.53 10.48 -14.82
CA LYS A 163 -14.47 11.28 -14.03
C LYS A 163 -14.23 12.78 -14.15
N GLY A 164 -13.01 13.19 -14.42
CA GLY A 164 -12.60 14.58 -14.52
C GLY A 164 -11.10 14.72 -14.36
N THR A 165 -10.60 15.95 -14.43
CA THR A 165 -9.20 16.28 -14.19
C THR A 165 -9.13 17.35 -13.11
N LEU A 166 -8.15 17.29 -12.21
CA LEU A 166 -7.92 18.37 -11.27
C LEU A 166 -7.45 19.62 -12.02
N SER A 167 -8.02 20.77 -11.68
CA SER A 167 -7.56 22.07 -12.16
C SER A 167 -6.13 22.36 -11.64
N LYS A 168 -5.44 23.34 -12.25
CA LYS A 168 -4.11 23.75 -11.79
C LYS A 168 -4.07 24.11 -10.29
N PRO A 169 -5.01 24.91 -9.74
CA PRO A 169 -5.10 25.13 -8.30
C PRO A 169 -5.28 23.84 -7.49
N GLY A 170 -6.16 22.94 -7.94
CA GLY A 170 -6.40 21.67 -7.28
C GLY A 170 -5.16 20.76 -7.24
N LEU A 171 -4.40 20.71 -8.33
CA LEU A 171 -3.12 19.99 -8.36
C LEU A 171 -2.07 20.60 -7.43
N GLY A 172 -1.97 21.93 -7.39
CA GLY A 172 -1.06 22.62 -6.48
C GLY A 172 -1.36 22.35 -5.01
N GLU A 173 -2.65 22.37 -4.63
CA GLU A 173 -3.07 22.01 -3.27
C GLU A 173 -2.78 20.54 -2.97
N LEU A 174 -3.09 19.62 -3.88
CA LEU A 174 -2.81 18.19 -3.69
C LEU A 174 -1.30 17.94 -3.48
N GLN A 175 -0.44 18.57 -4.27
CA GLN A 175 1.01 18.46 -4.13
C GLN A 175 1.49 18.95 -2.77
N LEU A 176 0.96 20.08 -2.28
CA LEU A 176 1.26 20.58 -0.94
C LEU A 176 0.85 19.57 0.14
N LYS A 177 -0.35 19.00 0.02
CA LYS A 177 -0.89 18.02 0.97
C LYS A 177 -0.09 16.72 1.00
N MET A 178 0.33 16.24 -0.17
CA MET A 178 1.24 15.09 -0.27
C MET A 178 2.60 15.40 0.33
N LYS A 179 3.18 16.58 0.03
CA LYS A 179 4.45 17.00 0.61
C LYS A 179 4.40 17.01 2.14
N ASN A 180 3.34 17.55 2.74
CA ASN A 180 3.18 17.60 4.19
C ASN A 180 3.12 16.23 4.87
N PHE A 181 2.77 15.17 4.15
CA PHE A 181 2.67 13.82 4.72
C PHE A 181 3.93 12.97 4.45
N TYR A 182 4.55 13.12 3.28
CA TYR A 182 5.64 12.24 2.83
C TYR A 182 7.04 12.86 2.93
N CYS A 183 7.16 14.18 3.15
CA CYS A 183 8.43 14.90 3.24
C CYS A 183 8.53 15.66 4.57
#